data_AF-A0A098TJX3-F1
#
_entry.id   AF-A0A098TJX3-F1
#
_cell.length_a   1.000
_cell.length_b   1.000
_cell.length_c   1.000
_cell.angle_alpha   90.00
_cell.angle_beta   90.00
_cell.angle_gamma   90.00
#
_symmetry.space_group_name_H-M   'P 1'
#
loop_
_entity.id
_entity.type
_entity.pdbx_description
1 polymer ?
#
loop_
_entity_poly.entity_id
_entity_poly.type
_entity_poly.pdbx_seq_one_letter_code
_entity_poly.pdbx_strand_id
1 'polypeptide(L)'
;MSGFVAELMVFIGFATSDAYSTFFKMPVVLLAAVGVILTPIYLLSMLREIFYGPENQELISHEALVDAEPREVFIIGCLLVPIIGIGFYPKLLTQIYDSKTMQLTARLRASIPAVVQKQLTPPLQP
;
A
#
# COMPACT_ATOMS: atom_id res chain seq x y z
N MET A 1 -9.70 5.52 -4.96
CA MET A 1 -9.02 5.90 -3.71
C MET A 1 -7.53 5.65 -3.91
N SER A 2 -6.67 6.61 -3.62
CA SER A 2 -5.21 6.58 -3.82
C SER A 2 -4.51 5.29 -3.36
N GLY A 3 -5.01 4.63 -2.32
CA GLY A 3 -4.47 3.37 -1.80
C GLY A 3 -4.37 2.26 -2.84
N PHE A 4 -5.40 2.06 -3.66
CA PHE A 4 -5.38 1.04 -4.72
C PHE A 4 -4.27 1.29 -5.75
N VAL A 5 -4.08 2.55 -6.15
CA VAL A 5 -3.01 2.91 -7.11
C VAL A 5 -1.63 2.65 -6.51
N ALA A 6 -1.46 2.94 -5.22
CA ALA A 6 -0.22 2.68 -4.50
C ALA A 6 0.08 1.17 -4.44
N GLU A 7 -0.89 0.34 -4.07
CA GLU A 7 -0.74 -1.11 -4.04
C GLU A 7 -0.42 -1.67 -5.44
N LEU A 8 -1.14 -1.23 -6.47
CA LEU A 8 -0.90 -1.65 -7.86
C LEU A 8 0.52 -1.32 -8.33
N MET A 9 1.03 -0.12 -8.02
CA MET A 9 2.40 0.27 -8.35
C MET A 9 3.44 -0.63 -7.66
N VAL A 10 3.19 -1.04 -6.40
CA VAL A 10 4.08 -1.96 -5.67
C VAL A 10 4.06 -3.35 -6.31
N PHE A 11 2.87 -3.88 -6.65
CA PHE A 11 2.74 -5.18 -7.32
C PHE A 11 3.48 -5.21 -8.64
N ILE A 12 3.20 -4.25 -9.52
CA ILE A 12 3.84 -4.18 -10.84
C ILE A 12 5.33 -3.97 -10.68
N GLY A 13 5.74 -3.00 -9.85
CA GLY A 13 7.15 -2.65 -9.64
C GLY A 13 7.99 -3.81 -9.11
N PHE A 14 7.44 -4.63 -8.21
CA PHE A 14 8.13 -5.81 -7.71
C PHE A 14 8.15 -6.96 -8.74
N ALA A 15 7.02 -7.24 -9.39
CA ALA A 15 6.91 -8.31 -10.39
C ALA A 15 7.86 -8.10 -11.59
N THR A 16 7.97 -6.86 -12.06
CA THR A 16 8.84 -6.49 -13.20
C THR A 16 10.29 -6.19 -12.82
N SER A 17 10.67 -6.33 -11.54
CA SER A 17 12.04 -6.04 -11.12
C SER A 17 13.00 -7.17 -11.52
N ASP A 18 14.13 -6.80 -12.13
CA ASP A 18 15.22 -7.74 -12.48
C ASP A 18 16.17 -8.02 -11.32
N ALA A 19 15.96 -7.39 -10.15
CA ALA A 19 16.83 -7.55 -8.99
C ALA A 19 16.69 -8.92 -8.30
N TYR A 20 15.59 -9.64 -8.54
CA TYR A 20 15.26 -10.91 -7.88
C TYR A 20 14.95 -12.00 -8.90
N SER A 21 15.27 -13.24 -8.56
CA SER A 21 14.93 -14.42 -9.37
C SER A 21 13.41 -14.66 -9.40
N THR A 22 12.91 -15.24 -10.50
CA THR A 22 11.49 -15.57 -10.65
C THR A 22 10.97 -16.51 -9.56
N PHE A 23 11.81 -17.45 -9.10
CA PHE A 23 11.48 -18.38 -8.02
C PHE A 23 11.25 -17.68 -6.67
N PHE A 24 11.93 -16.55 -6.41
CA PHE A 24 11.69 -15.75 -5.21
C PHE A 24 10.50 -14.81 -5.38
N LYS A 25 10.33 -14.21 -6.57
CA LYS A 25 9.24 -13.26 -6.83
C LYS A 25 7.86 -13.89 -6.73
N MET A 26 7.68 -15.09 -7.25
CA MET A 26 6.37 -15.77 -7.33
C MET A 26 5.65 -15.92 -5.97
N PRO A 27 6.26 -16.53 -4.93
CA PRO A 27 5.59 -16.67 -3.64
C PRO A 27 5.33 -15.33 -2.94
N VAL A 28 6.22 -14.35 -3.11
CA VAL A 28 6.07 -13.01 -2.50
C VAL A 28 4.88 -12.27 -3.10
N VAL A 29 4.74 -12.28 -4.43
CA VAL A 29 3.59 -11.66 -5.10
C VAL A 29 2.28 -12.36 -4.71
N LEU A 30 2.30 -13.69 -4.59
CA LEU A 30 1.13 -14.47 -4.16
C LEU A 30 0.71 -14.11 -2.73
N LEU A 31 1.66 -14.02 -1.80
CA LEU A 31 1.38 -13.58 -0.43
C LEU A 31 0.86 -12.14 -0.37
N ALA A 32 1.43 -11.24 -1.16
CA ALA A 32 0.94 -9.87 -1.25
C ALA A 32 -0.51 -9.82 -1.77
N ALA A 33 -0.87 -10.66 -2.75
CA ALA A 33 -2.23 -10.75 -3.29
C ALA A 33 -3.26 -11.22 -2.25
N VAL A 34 -2.86 -12.04 -1.27
CA VAL A 34 -3.73 -12.40 -0.14
C VAL A 34 -4.17 -11.16 0.65
N GLY A 35 -3.26 -10.20 0.86
CA GLY A 35 -3.57 -8.94 1.53
C GLY A 35 -4.68 -8.16 0.83
N VAL A 36 -4.64 -8.11 -0.51
CA VAL A 36 -5.68 -7.44 -1.34
C VAL A 36 -7.06 -8.06 -1.14
N ILE A 37 -7.13 -9.37 -0.88
CA ILE A 37 -8.38 -10.08 -0.63
C ILE A 37 -8.83 -9.89 0.82
N LEU A 38 -7.92 -9.92 1.79
CA LEU A 38 -8.25 -9.76 3.21
C LEU A 38 -8.78 -8.36 3.53
N THR A 39 -8.26 -7.32 2.89
CA THR A 39 -8.68 -5.94 3.12
C THR A 39 -10.20 -5.71 2.99
N PRO A 40 -10.86 -6.06 1.86
CA PRO A 40 -12.30 -5.91 1.74
C PRO A 40 -13.06 -6.88 2.65
N ILE A 41 -12.54 -8.09 2.94
CA ILE A 41 -13.23 -9.02 3.85
C ILE A 41 -13.43 -8.39 5.22
N TYR A 42 -12.38 -7.81 5.81
CA TYR A 42 -12.50 -7.23 7.15
C TYR A 42 -13.27 -5.91 7.14
N LEU A 43 -13.02 -5.02 6.15
CA LEU A 43 -13.72 -3.74 6.07
C LEU A 43 -15.22 -3.90 5.83
N LEU A 44 -15.61 -4.80 4.92
CA LEU A 44 -17.02 -5.04 4.63
C LEU A 44 -17.72 -5.77 5.78
N SER A 45 -17.03 -6.69 6.46
CA SER A 45 -17.59 -7.34 7.66
C SER A 45 -17.82 -6.33 8.78
N MET A 46 -16.86 -5.44 9.03
CA MET A 46 -17.00 -4.36 10.02
C MET A 46 -18.13 -3.40 9.65
N LEU A 47 -18.18 -2.93 8.39
CA LEU A 47 -19.27 -2.06 7.94
C LEU A 47 -20.63 -2.73 8.16
N ARG A 48 -20.72 -4.02 7.82
CA ARG A 48 -21.93 -4.81 8.00
C ARG A 48 -22.34 -4.89 9.47
N GLU A 49 -21.41 -5.19 10.36
CA GLU A 49 -21.68 -5.34 11.80
C GLU A 49 -22.07 -4.03 12.47
N ILE A 50 -21.50 -2.89 12.03
CA ILE A 50 -21.78 -1.58 12.63
C ILE A 50 -23.05 -0.94 12.06
N PHE A 51 -23.25 -0.97 10.74
CA PHE A 51 -24.31 -0.18 10.07
C PHE A 51 -25.44 -1.00 9.46
N TYR A 52 -25.20 -2.27 9.11
CA TYR A 52 -26.16 -3.09 8.35
C TYR A 52 -26.70 -4.31 9.12
N GLY A 53 -26.33 -4.47 10.38
CA GLY A 53 -26.80 -5.53 11.28
C GLY A 53 -28.05 -5.11 12.08
N PRO A 54 -28.70 -6.05 12.78
CA PRO A 54 -29.75 -5.70 13.73
C PRO A 54 -29.16 -4.83 14.85
N GLU A 55 -29.94 -3.85 15.29
CA GLU A 55 -29.55 -2.92 16.35
C GLU A 55 -29.14 -3.66 17.63
N ASN A 56 -27.92 -3.36 18.11
CA ASN A 56 -27.43 -3.90 19.37
C ASN A 56 -28.08 -3.17 20.54
N GLN A 57 -29.01 -3.86 21.22
CA GLN A 57 -29.79 -3.35 22.34
C GLN A 57 -28.93 -2.94 23.55
N GLU A 58 -27.72 -3.49 23.69
CA GLU A 58 -26.76 -3.11 24.73
C GLU A 58 -26.08 -1.75 24.44
N LEU A 59 -25.82 -1.43 23.17
CA LEU A 59 -25.20 -0.14 22.81
C LEU A 59 -26.21 1.01 22.90
N ILE A 60 -27.47 0.77 22.52
CA ILE A 60 -28.53 1.78 22.54
C ILE A 60 -28.96 2.15 23.97
N SER A 61 -28.88 1.20 24.91
CA SER A 61 -29.23 1.45 26.31
C SER A 61 -28.18 2.25 27.07
N HIS A 62 -26.93 2.23 26.62
CA HIS A 62 -25.80 2.86 27.31
C HIS A 62 -25.24 4.11 26.61
N GLU A 63 -25.52 4.32 25.32
CA GLU A 63 -24.90 5.39 24.54
C GLU A 63 -25.93 6.18 23.73
N ALA A 64 -25.88 7.51 23.84
CA ALA A 64 -26.72 8.39 23.05
C ALA A 64 -26.14 8.46 21.63
N LEU A 65 -26.88 7.92 20.65
CA LEU A 65 -26.51 8.02 19.25
C LEU A 65 -26.71 9.47 18.77
N VAL A 66 -25.60 10.18 18.59
CA VAL A 66 -25.58 11.58 18.12
C VAL A 66 -25.27 11.60 16.63
N ASP A 67 -26.06 12.38 15.87
CA ASP A 67 -25.83 12.60 14.44
C ASP A 67 -24.52 13.34 14.16
N ALA A 68 -23.95 13.09 12.98
CA ALA A 68 -22.69 13.70 12.56
C ALA A 68 -22.80 15.24 12.48
N GLU A 69 -21.89 15.95 13.15
CA GLU A 69 -21.90 17.41 13.11
C GLU A 69 -21.25 17.95 11.83
N PRO A 70 -21.66 19.13 11.33
CA PRO A 70 -21.13 19.69 10.07
C PRO A 70 -19.61 19.84 10.05
N ARG A 71 -18.98 20.03 11.22
CA ARG A 71 -17.51 20.08 11.36
C ARG A 71 -16.85 18.73 11.04
N GLU A 72 -17.48 17.62 11.40
CA GLU A 72 -16.95 16.27 11.21
C GLU A 72 -17.02 15.90 9.73
N VAL A 73 -18.16 16.22 9.10
CA VAL A 73 -18.35 16.05 7.65
C VAL A 73 -17.31 16.85 6.86
N PHE A 74 -17.01 18.08 7.28
CA PHE A 74 -15.99 18.90 6.62
C PHE A 74 -14.58 18.27 6.70
N ILE A 75 -14.19 17.73 7.86
CA ILE A 75 -12.89 17.07 8.05
C ILE A 75 -12.79 15.83 7.14
N ILE A 76 -13.81 14.97 7.15
CA ILE A 76 -13.86 13.79 6.29
C ILE A 76 -13.81 14.21 4.82
N GLY A 77 -14.57 15.23 4.43
CA GLY A 77 -14.54 15.79 3.07
C GLY A 77 -13.15 16.25 2.64
N CYS A 78 -12.44 17.00 3.48
CA CYS A 78 -11.08 17.46 3.21
C CYS A 78 -10.08 16.32 3.03
N LEU A 79 -10.25 15.20 3.75
CA LEU A 79 -9.41 14.01 3.58
C LEU A 79 -9.80 13.21 2.33
N LEU A 80 -11.07 13.18 1.98
CA LEU A 80 -11.59 12.42 0.84
C LEU A 80 -11.12 13.02 -0.50
N VAL A 81 -11.04 14.35 -0.59
CA VAL A 81 -10.59 15.08 -1.79
C VAL A 81 -9.24 14.59 -2.31
N PRO A 82 -8.13 14.59 -1.55
CA PRO A 82 -6.85 14.08 -2.03
C PRO A 82 -6.89 12.57 -2.29
N ILE A 83 -7.59 11.78 -1.46
CA ILE A 83 -7.70 10.33 -1.66
C ILE A 83 -8.32 10.01 -3.02
N ILE A 84 -9.38 10.72 -3.41
CA ILE A 84 -10.00 10.57 -4.72
C ILE A 84 -9.11 11.19 -5.81
N GLY A 85 -8.66 12.43 -5.64
CA GLY A 85 -7.90 13.17 -6.65
C GLY A 85 -6.62 12.46 -7.07
N ILE A 86 -5.83 11.97 -6.11
CA ILE A 86 -4.62 11.17 -6.36
C ILE A 86 -4.98 9.81 -6.95
N GLY A 87 -6.10 9.21 -6.53
CA GLY A 87 -6.59 7.96 -7.08
C GLY A 87 -6.93 8.05 -8.57
N PHE A 88 -7.50 9.17 -9.02
CA PHE A 88 -7.80 9.40 -10.44
C PHE A 88 -6.57 9.87 -11.23
N TYR A 89 -5.70 10.69 -10.62
CA TYR A 89 -4.52 11.21 -11.29
C TYR A 89 -3.28 11.15 -10.38
N PRO A 90 -2.61 9.98 -10.30
CA PRO A 90 -1.47 9.77 -9.39
C PRO A 90 -0.26 10.66 -9.72
N LYS A 91 -0.17 11.13 -10.98
CA LYS A 91 0.87 12.06 -11.44
C LYS A 91 0.93 13.36 -10.66
N LEU A 92 -0.19 13.80 -10.04
CA LEU A 92 -0.22 14.95 -9.14
C LEU A 92 0.86 14.86 -8.05
N LEU A 93 1.02 13.67 -7.46
CA LEU A 93 2.03 13.43 -6.43
C LEU A 93 3.33 12.86 -6.98
N THR A 94 3.28 11.90 -7.93
CA THR A 94 4.50 11.19 -8.34
C THR A 94 5.54 12.11 -8.94
N GLN A 95 5.13 13.17 -9.65
CA GLN A 95 6.03 14.16 -10.22
C GLN A 95 6.94 14.87 -9.19
N ILE A 96 6.49 14.97 -7.94
CA ILE A 96 7.22 15.69 -6.88
C ILE A 96 8.47 14.90 -6.46
N TYR A 97 8.35 13.57 -6.38
CA TYR A 97 9.42 12.70 -5.89
C TYR A 97 10.13 11.87 -6.96
N ASP A 98 9.63 11.84 -8.20
CA ASP A 98 10.19 11.02 -9.30
C ASP A 98 11.70 11.22 -9.51
N SER A 99 12.15 12.48 -9.54
CA SER A 99 13.58 12.80 -9.74
C SER A 99 14.48 12.24 -8.62
N LYS A 100 13.99 12.24 -7.37
CA LYS A 100 14.74 11.78 -6.21
C LYS A 100 14.69 10.26 -6.08
N THR A 101 13.54 9.65 -6.33
CA THR A 101 13.39 8.19 -6.32
C THR A 101 14.23 7.57 -7.44
N MET A 102 14.23 8.13 -8.65
CA MET A 102 15.09 7.66 -9.74
C MET A 102 16.57 7.72 -9.40
N GLN A 103 17.06 8.83 -8.83
CA GLN A 103 18.45 8.96 -8.42
C GLN A 103 18.82 7.94 -7.33
N LEU A 104 17.92 7.74 -6.36
CA LEU A 104 18.11 6.76 -5.30
C LEU A 104 18.17 5.33 -5.86
N THR A 105 17.22 4.97 -6.72
CA THR A 105 17.20 3.66 -7.39
C THR A 105 18.44 3.43 -8.25
N ALA A 106 18.93 4.45 -8.97
CA ALA A 106 20.14 4.34 -9.78
C ALA A 106 21.38 4.07 -8.91
N ARG A 107 21.53 4.80 -7.79
CA ARG A 107 22.61 4.57 -6.83
C ARG A 107 22.55 3.18 -6.22
N LEU A 108 21.36 2.73 -5.82
CA LEU A 108 21.18 1.38 -5.28
C LEU A 108 21.51 0.31 -6.33
N ARG A 109 21.06 0.47 -7.58
CA ARG A 109 21.38 -0.47 -8.67
C ARG A 109 22.88 -0.58 -8.94
N ALA A 110 23.63 0.52 -8.86
CA ALA A 110 25.09 0.46 -9.01
C ALA A 110 25.77 -0.36 -7.90
N SER A 111 25.15 -0.48 -6.72
CA SER A 111 25.69 -1.25 -5.59
C SER A 111 25.29 -2.73 -5.56
N ILE A 112 24.25 -3.14 -6.30
CA ILE A 112 23.75 -4.53 -6.32
C ILE A 112 24.74 -5.52 -6.97
N PRO A 113 25.46 -5.21 -8.07
CA PRO A 113 26.49 -6.12 -8.64
C PRO A 113 27.67 -6.40 -7.70
N ALA A 114 27.97 -5.48 -6.77
CA ALA A 114 29.14 -5.59 -5.89
C ALA A 114 29.04 -6.73 -4.86
N VAL A 115 27.82 -7.20 -4.54
CA VAL A 115 27.63 -8.32 -3.60
C VAL A 115 27.87 -9.67 -4.28
N VAL A 116 27.50 -9.82 -5.55
CA VAL A 116 27.75 -11.04 -6.33
C VAL A 116 29.25 -11.21 -6.60
N GLN A 117 29.96 -10.12 -6.91
CA GLN A 117 31.39 -10.19 -7.23
C GLN A 117 32.26 -10.42 -5.97
N LYS A 118 31.85 -9.94 -4.79
CA LYS A 118 32.54 -10.20 -3.52
C LYS A 118 32.46 -11.66 -3.05
N GLN A 119 31.46 -12.42 -3.52
CA GLN A 119 31.33 -13.86 -3.25
C GLN A 119 32.12 -14.76 -4.23
N LEU A 120 32.55 -14.23 -5.40
CA LEU A 120 33.19 -15.00 -6.47
C LEU A 120 34.73 -14.91 -6.48
N THR A 121 35.35 -14.06 -5.67
CA THR A 121 36.79 -14.11 -5.43
C THR A 121 37.09 -15.14 -4.33
N PRO A 122 37.68 -16.31 -4.64
CA PRO A 122 38.23 -17.18 -3.60
C PRO A 122 39.32 -16.41 -2.83
N PRO A 123 39.53 -16.70 -1.53
CA PRO A 123 40.61 -16.07 -0.79
C PRO A 123 41.92 -16.41 -1.50
N LEU A 124 42.66 -15.36 -1.90
CA LEU A 124 44.06 -15.49 -2.29
C LEU A 124 44.78 -16.18 -1.13
N GLN A 125 45.05 -17.48 -1.29
CA GLN A 125 45.97 -18.19 -0.41
C GLN A 125 47.38 -17.60 -0.61
N PRO A 126 48.17 -17.52 0.48
CA PRO A 126 49.40 -16.73 0.55
C PRO A 126 50.48 -17.17 -0.42
#